data_AF-A0A9W9RSI6-F1
#
_entry.id   AF-A0A9W9RSI6-F1
#
_cell.length_a   1.000
_cell.length_b   1.000
_cell.length_c   1.000
_cell.angle_alpha   90.00
_cell.angle_beta   90.00
_cell.angle_gamma   90.00
#
_symmetry.space_group_name_H-M   'P 1'
#
loop_
_entity.id
_entity.type
_entity.pdbx_description
1 polymer ?
#
loop_
_entity_poly.entity_id
_entity_poly.type
_entity_poly.pdbx_seq_one_letter_code
_entity_poly.pdbx_strand_id
1 'polypeptide(L)'
;MERRLTSRNVSLDWVDRGDQDGDTVSAHLIQSTYTRLKLQYEEKLRQNWVEQLESPNQVLEQLSLAACLIELWKSMYGPLLATEQQPSKNTALFPGFVDLACGNGILVYILLMEGYKGVGFDACRRKSWETFPAEIQECLEERIFIPRPFADVLDQEIGVEIHTGDFPDNTFIISDHADELTVWTPIMAALASPSSPLSFFVVPCCSRSLAGSSYRYPPPKSADDKNGAGKVVYAIEQDSQPVSGDLRALRAIKMKEKTESGFLNSMIGSLAAKTMSIAEEIGFDVEKTWLRTPGAINMALIGGRQRVTREWLQNSGSRDSQTKRDQGDVVLKKIMEVVEHECSRDGGIEVAAKLWVERTKSLRQGQGIMHLAN
;
A
#
# COMPACT_ATOMS: atom_id res chain seq x y z
N MET A 1 7.47 -5.90 -45.77
CA MET A 1 8.59 -5.23 -45.08
C MET A 1 8.15 -4.99 -43.65
N GLU A 2 8.31 -6.01 -42.80
CA GLU A 2 7.88 -6.01 -41.41
C GLU A 2 8.72 -5.01 -40.61
N ARG A 3 8.06 -4.01 -40.01
CA ARG A 3 8.70 -3.17 -39.00
C ARG A 3 8.80 -3.98 -37.72
N ARG A 4 10.00 -4.50 -37.43
CA ARG A 4 10.40 -4.97 -36.10
C ARG A 4 10.11 -3.87 -35.09
N LEU A 5 9.07 -4.06 -34.28
CA LEU A 5 8.89 -3.35 -33.01
C LEU A 5 10.03 -3.80 -32.10
N THR A 6 11.08 -2.99 -32.02
CA THR A 6 12.12 -3.18 -31.01
C THR A 6 11.50 -2.89 -29.65
N SER A 7 11.20 -3.97 -28.92
CA SER A 7 10.93 -3.91 -27.48
C SER A 7 12.07 -3.12 -26.84
N ARG A 8 11.77 -1.91 -26.35
CA ARG A 8 12.74 -1.16 -25.55
C ARG A 8 12.90 -1.94 -24.26
N ASN A 9 14.05 -2.60 -24.09
CA ASN A 9 14.49 -3.10 -22.80
C ASN A 9 14.47 -1.94 -21.81
N VAL A 10 13.47 -1.91 -20.94
CA VAL A 10 13.46 -1.00 -19.78
C VAL A 10 14.34 -1.66 -18.73
N SER A 11 15.55 -1.11 -18.55
CA SER A 11 16.46 -1.55 -17.49
C SER A 11 15.87 -1.16 -16.14
N LEU A 12 15.63 -2.16 -15.28
CA LEU A 12 15.32 -1.97 -13.87
C LEU A 12 16.64 -2.00 -13.11
N ASP A 13 17.37 -0.90 -13.13
CA ASP A 13 18.63 -0.79 -12.39
C ASP A 13 18.27 -0.45 -10.93
N TRP A 14 18.14 -1.49 -10.11
CA TRP A 14 18.24 -1.38 -8.65
C TRP A 14 19.69 -1.02 -8.34
N VAL A 15 19.96 0.26 -8.10
CA VAL A 15 21.30 0.72 -7.73
C VAL A 15 21.52 0.32 -6.28
N ASP A 16 22.41 -0.65 -6.10
CA ASP A 16 22.96 -1.08 -4.81
C ASP A 16 23.59 0.14 -4.12
N ARG A 17 23.05 0.57 -2.97
CA ARG A 17 23.79 1.45 -2.07
C ARG A 17 24.46 0.58 -1.02
N GLY A 18 25.77 0.74 -0.92
CA GLY A 18 26.58 0.03 0.06
C GLY A 18 26.13 0.36 1.48
N ASP A 19 25.62 -0.66 2.17
CA ASP A 19 25.98 -1.13 3.51
C ASP A 19 26.38 -0.10 4.58
N GLN A 20 25.68 1.04 4.65
CA GLN A 20 25.81 1.99 5.79
C GLN A 20 24.51 2.31 6.52
N ASP A 21 23.39 1.76 6.07
CA ASP A 21 22.18 1.56 6.86
C ASP A 21 21.79 0.10 6.61
N GLY A 22 21.33 -0.65 7.62
CA GLY A 22 21.06 -2.10 7.53
C GLY A 22 19.97 -2.44 6.51
N ASP A 23 20.34 -2.43 5.23
CA ASP A 23 19.40 -2.20 4.15
C ASP A 23 18.46 -3.38 3.93
N THR A 24 17.25 -3.00 3.58
CA THR A 24 16.02 -3.78 3.59
C THR A 24 16.01 -4.68 2.36
N VAL A 25 16.47 -5.94 2.52
CA VAL A 25 16.52 -6.98 1.47
C VAL A 25 17.45 -6.63 0.29
N SER A 26 18.37 -7.53 -0.04
CA SER A 26 19.33 -7.29 -1.12
C SER A 26 18.64 -7.03 -2.46
N ALA A 27 18.94 -5.87 -3.07
CA ALA A 27 18.48 -5.47 -4.41
C ALA A 27 18.71 -6.56 -5.47
N HIS A 28 19.83 -7.29 -5.36
CA HIS A 28 20.15 -8.39 -6.26
C HIS A 28 19.15 -9.55 -6.16
N LEU A 29 18.66 -9.87 -4.95
CA LEU A 29 17.65 -10.92 -4.75
C LEU A 29 16.31 -10.51 -5.36
N ILE A 30 15.89 -9.26 -5.14
CA ILE A 30 14.66 -8.71 -5.74
C ILE A 30 14.74 -8.78 -7.27
N GLN A 31 15.86 -8.35 -7.86
CA GLN A 31 16.06 -8.38 -9.31
C GLN A 31 16.09 -9.82 -9.86
N SER A 32 16.69 -10.75 -9.13
CA SER A 32 16.72 -12.17 -9.50
C SER A 32 15.30 -12.76 -9.51
N THR A 33 14.52 -12.51 -8.45
CA THR A 33 13.14 -12.96 -8.34
C THR A 33 12.26 -12.31 -9.42
N TYR A 34 12.37 -11.00 -9.63
CA TYR A 34 11.66 -10.31 -10.71
C TYR A 34 11.95 -10.93 -12.09
N THR A 35 13.22 -11.22 -12.39
CA THR A 35 13.60 -11.84 -13.67
C THR A 35 12.93 -13.20 -13.86
N ARG A 36 12.89 -14.02 -12.80
CA ARG A 36 12.18 -15.31 -12.81
C ARG A 36 10.67 -15.13 -13.02
N LEU A 37 10.04 -14.24 -12.24
CA LEU A 37 8.60 -13.97 -12.34
C LEU A 37 8.25 -13.47 -13.75
N LYS A 38 9.07 -12.59 -14.32
CA LYS A 38 8.90 -12.07 -15.68
C LYS A 38 8.90 -13.17 -16.72
N LEU A 39 9.88 -14.08 -16.67
CA LEU A 39 9.97 -15.23 -17.58
C LEU A 39 8.75 -16.17 -17.43
N GLN A 40 8.21 -16.30 -16.23
CA GLN A 40 7.13 -17.25 -15.93
C GLN A 40 5.73 -16.69 -16.25
N TYR A 41 5.49 -15.41 -16.01
CA TYR A 41 4.13 -14.85 -16.00
C TYR A 41 3.88 -13.75 -17.05
N GLU A 42 4.90 -13.01 -17.50
CA GLU A 42 4.67 -11.79 -18.32
C GLU A 42 3.88 -12.08 -19.59
N GLU A 43 4.31 -13.06 -20.38
CA GLU A 43 3.72 -13.32 -21.70
C GLU A 43 2.22 -13.65 -21.59
N LYS A 44 1.87 -14.59 -20.71
CA LYS A 44 0.47 -15.01 -20.49
C LYS A 44 -0.41 -13.87 -19.97
N LEU A 45 0.08 -13.11 -18.99
CA LEU A 45 -0.68 -11.99 -18.41
C LEU A 45 -0.92 -10.87 -19.42
N ARG A 46 0.07 -10.58 -20.29
CA ARG A 46 -0.09 -9.57 -21.33
C ARG A 46 -1.00 -10.01 -22.47
N GLN A 47 -0.96 -11.30 -22.85
CA GLN A 47 -1.83 -11.85 -23.89
C GLN A 47 -3.30 -11.85 -23.44
N ASN A 48 -3.56 -12.11 -22.15
CA ASN A 48 -4.91 -12.14 -21.57
C ASN A 48 -5.37 -10.77 -21.03
N TRP A 49 -4.70 -9.68 -21.40
CA TRP A 49 -5.03 -8.36 -20.88
C TRP A 49 -6.40 -7.87 -21.38
N VAL A 50 -7.29 -7.51 -20.45
CA VAL A 50 -8.68 -7.11 -20.75
C VAL A 50 -9.09 -5.74 -20.19
N GLU A 51 -8.24 -5.08 -19.42
CA GLU A 51 -8.54 -3.76 -18.84
C GLU A 51 -8.37 -2.66 -19.88
N GLN A 52 -9.42 -1.85 -20.08
CA GLN A 52 -9.44 -0.83 -21.13
C GLN A 52 -8.80 0.49 -20.69
N LEU A 53 -8.91 0.83 -19.41
CA LEU A 53 -8.43 2.10 -18.84
C LEU A 53 -6.98 2.02 -18.35
N GLU A 54 -6.39 0.83 -18.41
CA GLU A 54 -5.08 0.52 -17.86
C GLU A 54 -4.16 0.00 -18.97
N SER A 55 -2.85 0.19 -18.78
CA SER A 55 -1.85 -0.24 -19.75
C SER A 55 -1.37 -1.67 -19.47
N PRO A 56 -1.21 -2.53 -20.48
CA PRO A 56 -0.60 -3.85 -20.31
C PRO A 56 0.82 -3.82 -19.72
N ASN A 57 1.49 -2.66 -19.73
CA ASN A 57 2.79 -2.52 -19.07
C ASN A 57 2.69 -2.56 -17.54
N GLN A 58 1.50 -2.37 -16.95
CA GLN A 58 1.28 -2.56 -15.51
C GLN A 58 1.62 -3.98 -15.05
N VAL A 59 1.57 -4.98 -15.94
CA VAL A 59 2.07 -6.33 -15.65
C VAL A 59 3.51 -6.30 -15.14
N LEU A 60 4.37 -5.46 -15.72
CA LEU A 60 5.78 -5.35 -15.29
C LEU A 60 5.91 -4.69 -13.92
N GLU A 61 5.08 -3.70 -13.61
CA GLU A 61 5.04 -3.04 -12.30
C GLU A 61 4.59 -4.02 -11.22
N GLN A 62 3.53 -4.79 -11.50
CA GLN A 62 3.00 -5.81 -10.58
C GLN A 62 3.97 -6.98 -10.36
N LEU A 63 4.70 -7.41 -11.39
CA LEU A 63 5.78 -8.41 -11.24
C LEU A 63 6.94 -7.89 -10.39
N SER A 64 7.29 -6.60 -10.54
CA SER A 64 8.33 -5.96 -9.73
C SER A 64 7.91 -5.86 -8.27
N LEU A 65 6.65 -5.49 -8.01
CA LEU A 65 6.10 -5.41 -6.67
C LEU A 65 6.00 -6.79 -6.00
N ALA A 66 5.52 -7.80 -6.72
CA ALA A 66 5.49 -9.18 -6.25
C ALA A 66 6.90 -9.66 -5.85
N ALA A 67 7.93 -9.37 -6.65
CA ALA A 67 9.30 -9.72 -6.31
C ALA A 67 9.77 -9.03 -5.01
N CYS A 68 9.44 -7.75 -4.82
CA CYS A 68 9.78 -7.02 -3.60
C CYS A 68 9.10 -7.64 -2.37
N LEU A 69 7.80 -7.94 -2.46
CA LEU A 69 7.03 -8.54 -1.36
C LEU A 69 7.53 -9.94 -1.01
N ILE A 70 7.81 -10.79 -2.01
CA ILE A 70 8.34 -12.14 -1.81
C ILE A 70 9.66 -12.11 -1.03
N GLU A 71 10.60 -11.26 -1.44
CA GLU A 71 11.90 -11.19 -0.75
C GLU A 71 11.79 -10.49 0.61
N LEU A 72 10.90 -9.50 0.76
CA LEU A 72 10.55 -8.93 2.06
C LEU A 72 10.02 -10.00 3.01
N TRP A 73 9.06 -10.80 2.58
CA TRP A 73 8.47 -11.86 3.40
C TRP A 73 9.46 -12.97 3.72
N LYS A 74 10.37 -13.33 2.81
CA LYS A 74 11.47 -14.26 3.12
C LYS A 74 12.35 -13.73 4.25
N SER A 75 12.61 -12.42 4.29
CA SER A 75 13.39 -11.79 5.36
C SER A 75 12.62 -11.67 6.68
N MET A 76 11.30 -11.53 6.64
CA MET A 76 10.45 -11.37 7.82
C MET A 76 10.05 -12.70 8.45
N TYR A 77 9.64 -13.66 7.62
CA TYR A 77 8.98 -14.90 8.01
C TYR A 77 9.80 -16.15 7.66
N GLY A 78 10.92 -15.99 6.95
CA GLY A 78 11.66 -17.12 6.39
C GLY A 78 11.09 -17.63 5.05
N PRO A 79 11.76 -18.60 4.42
CA PRO A 79 11.31 -19.19 3.16
C PRO A 79 10.04 -20.04 3.36
N LEU A 80 9.14 -20.04 2.37
CA LEU A 80 7.88 -20.81 2.39
C LEU A 80 8.09 -22.34 2.56
N LEU A 81 9.20 -22.86 2.03
CA LEU A 81 9.59 -24.26 2.15
C LEU A 81 10.99 -24.29 2.76
N ALA A 82 11.12 -24.80 3.98
CA ALA A 82 12.40 -25.35 4.41
C ALA A 82 12.73 -26.49 3.45
N THR A 83 13.76 -26.33 2.62
CA THR A 83 14.24 -27.43 1.77
C THR A 83 14.54 -28.64 2.66
N GLU A 84 14.18 -29.85 2.21
CA GLU A 84 14.33 -31.11 2.97
C GLU A 84 15.76 -31.42 3.44
N GLN A 85 16.75 -30.60 3.07
CA GLN A 85 18.15 -30.75 3.42
C GLN A 85 18.57 -30.04 4.70
N GLN A 86 17.70 -29.24 5.33
CA GLN A 86 17.86 -28.80 6.72
C GLN A 86 16.51 -28.66 7.42
N PRO A 87 16.07 -29.64 8.24
CA PRO A 87 15.01 -29.43 9.19
C PRO A 87 15.56 -28.60 10.35
N SER A 88 15.80 -27.31 10.12
CA SER A 88 15.99 -26.37 11.23
C SER A 88 14.64 -26.19 11.92
N LYS A 89 14.65 -26.32 13.25
CA LYS A 89 13.46 -26.37 14.08
C LYS A 89 12.62 -25.09 13.91
N ASN A 90 11.34 -25.26 13.57
CA ASN A 90 10.27 -24.27 13.72
C ASN A 90 10.40 -22.98 12.90
N THR A 91 10.33 -23.07 11.57
CA THR A 91 9.83 -21.94 10.76
C THR A 91 8.31 -21.92 10.88
N ALA A 92 7.74 -20.96 11.61
CA ALA A 92 6.31 -20.70 11.51
C ALA A 92 5.98 -20.40 10.02
N LEU A 93 4.80 -20.84 9.58
CA LEU A 93 4.37 -20.64 8.19
C LEU A 93 3.97 -19.16 7.98
N PHE A 94 4.17 -18.64 6.77
CA PHE A 94 3.70 -17.30 6.40
C PHE A 94 2.21 -17.12 6.81
N PRO A 95 1.87 -16.06 7.56
CA PRO A 95 0.55 -15.93 8.19
C PRO A 95 -0.60 -15.69 7.19
N GLY A 96 -0.27 -15.26 5.98
CA GLY A 96 -1.22 -14.88 4.95
C GLY A 96 -1.19 -13.38 4.67
N PHE A 97 -1.72 -12.97 3.51
CA PHE A 97 -1.85 -11.56 3.15
C PHE A 97 -3.29 -11.17 2.81
N VAL A 98 -3.55 -9.86 2.91
CA VAL A 98 -4.70 -9.22 2.29
C VAL A 98 -4.22 -8.10 1.39
N ASP A 99 -4.71 -8.03 0.15
CA ASP A 99 -4.46 -6.92 -0.76
C ASP A 99 -5.69 -6.02 -0.85
N LEU A 100 -5.55 -4.79 -0.35
CA LEU A 100 -6.63 -3.80 -0.28
C LEU A 100 -6.66 -2.96 -1.56
N ALA A 101 -7.84 -2.85 -2.16
CA ALA A 101 -8.01 -2.23 -3.48
C ALA A 101 -7.13 -2.91 -4.54
N CYS A 102 -7.22 -4.24 -4.61
CA CYS A 102 -6.34 -5.08 -5.44
C CYS A 102 -6.51 -4.86 -6.95
N GLY A 103 -7.48 -4.05 -7.39
CA GLY A 103 -7.68 -3.66 -8.78
C GLY A 103 -7.82 -4.87 -9.70
N ASN A 104 -7.02 -4.89 -10.76
CA ASN A 104 -7.02 -5.98 -11.74
C ASN A 104 -6.63 -7.36 -11.16
N GLY A 105 -6.18 -7.44 -9.91
CA GLY A 105 -5.91 -8.70 -9.20
C GLY A 105 -4.65 -9.43 -9.65
N ILE A 106 -3.81 -8.84 -10.50
CA ILE A 106 -2.59 -9.48 -11.01
C ILE A 106 -1.61 -9.76 -9.86
N LEU A 107 -1.47 -8.84 -8.91
CA LEU A 107 -0.59 -9.03 -7.75
C LEU A 107 -0.99 -10.28 -6.96
N VAL A 108 -2.27 -10.34 -6.59
CA VAL A 108 -2.89 -11.45 -5.86
C VAL A 108 -2.69 -12.77 -6.61
N TYR A 109 -2.97 -12.78 -7.92
CA TYR A 109 -2.72 -13.94 -8.79
C TYR A 109 -1.27 -14.41 -8.70
N ILE A 110 -0.29 -13.52 -8.87
CA ILE A 110 1.14 -13.90 -8.83
C ILE A 110 1.50 -14.47 -7.46
N LEU A 111 1.11 -13.82 -6.37
CA LEU A 111 1.46 -14.23 -5.01
C LEU A 111 0.86 -15.60 -4.64
N LEU A 112 -0.40 -15.84 -5.02
CA LEU A 112 -1.06 -17.14 -4.84
C LEU A 112 -0.38 -18.25 -5.65
N MET A 113 -0.04 -17.98 -6.92
CA MET A 113 0.68 -18.93 -7.78
C MET A 113 2.09 -19.25 -7.24
N GLU A 114 2.70 -18.32 -6.49
CA GLU A 114 3.98 -18.50 -5.81
C GLU A 114 3.85 -19.19 -4.43
N GLY A 115 2.63 -19.58 -4.03
CA GLY A 115 2.36 -20.35 -2.82
C GLY A 115 2.08 -19.52 -1.57
N TYR A 116 1.96 -18.19 -1.68
CA TYR A 116 1.56 -17.33 -0.57
C TYR A 116 0.04 -17.31 -0.47
N LYS A 117 -0.49 -17.75 0.68
CA LYS A 117 -1.94 -17.70 0.94
C LYS A 117 -2.39 -16.26 1.16
N GLY A 118 -3.54 -15.88 0.63
CA GLY A 118 -4.11 -14.57 0.85
C GLY A 118 -5.37 -14.34 0.05
N VAL A 119 -5.89 -13.12 0.17
CA VAL A 119 -7.11 -12.67 -0.50
C VAL A 119 -6.93 -11.24 -1.00
N GLY A 120 -7.59 -10.89 -2.10
CA GLY A 120 -7.66 -9.52 -2.61
C GLY A 120 -9.09 -9.01 -2.57
N PHE A 121 -9.25 -7.76 -2.14
CA PHE A 121 -10.56 -7.09 -2.15
C PHE A 121 -10.50 -5.83 -2.99
N ASP A 122 -11.53 -5.61 -3.80
CA ASP A 122 -11.74 -4.36 -4.51
C ASP A 122 -13.19 -3.91 -4.38
N ALA A 123 -13.42 -2.59 -4.39
CA ALA A 123 -14.78 -2.03 -4.33
C ALA A 123 -15.63 -2.44 -5.55
N CYS A 124 -14.99 -2.77 -6.67
CA CYS A 124 -15.60 -3.17 -7.93
C CYS A 124 -14.94 -4.42 -8.51
N ARG A 125 -15.74 -5.39 -8.96
CA ARG A 125 -15.21 -6.55 -9.69
C ARG A 125 -14.61 -6.13 -11.02
N ARG A 126 -13.36 -6.52 -11.26
CA ARG A 126 -12.63 -6.21 -12.51
C ARG A 126 -12.75 -7.33 -13.52
N LYS A 127 -12.71 -6.97 -14.81
CA LYS A 127 -12.83 -7.92 -15.93
C LYS A 127 -11.69 -8.93 -15.93
N SER A 128 -10.49 -8.52 -15.52
CA SER A 128 -9.32 -9.39 -15.43
C SER A 128 -9.53 -10.61 -14.55
N TRP A 129 -10.39 -10.52 -13.53
CA TRP A 129 -10.62 -11.62 -12.60
C TRP A 129 -11.17 -12.85 -13.31
N GLU A 130 -12.02 -12.68 -14.32
CA GLU A 130 -12.59 -13.78 -15.11
C GLU A 130 -11.54 -14.55 -15.93
N THR A 131 -10.36 -13.96 -16.14
CA THR A 131 -9.26 -14.58 -16.89
C THR A 131 -8.37 -15.49 -16.03
N PHE A 132 -8.52 -15.44 -14.70
CA PHE A 132 -7.72 -16.22 -13.77
C PHE A 132 -8.32 -17.62 -13.53
N PRO A 133 -7.53 -18.61 -13.07
CA PRO A 133 -8.05 -19.91 -12.63
C PRO A 133 -9.12 -19.78 -11.55
N ALA A 134 -10.08 -20.71 -11.49
CA ALA A 134 -11.20 -20.66 -10.54
C ALA A 134 -10.77 -20.52 -9.08
N GLU A 135 -9.73 -21.25 -8.67
CA GLU A 135 -9.12 -21.17 -7.33
C GLU A 135 -8.59 -19.77 -6.98
N ILE A 136 -8.17 -18.98 -7.97
CA ILE A 136 -7.74 -17.59 -7.75
C ILE A 136 -8.94 -16.65 -7.70
N GLN A 137 -9.96 -16.91 -8.52
CA GLN A 137 -11.20 -16.12 -8.51
C GLN A 137 -11.92 -16.21 -7.17
N GLU A 138 -11.84 -17.36 -6.49
CA GLU A 138 -12.37 -17.57 -5.13
C GLU A 138 -11.62 -16.75 -4.07
N CYS A 139 -10.40 -16.29 -4.35
CA CYS A 139 -9.61 -15.43 -3.46
C CYS A 139 -9.72 -13.93 -3.82
N LEU A 140 -10.59 -13.57 -4.77
CA LEU A 140 -10.82 -12.18 -5.21
C LEU A 140 -12.27 -11.79 -4.94
N GLU A 141 -12.45 -10.80 -4.08
CA GLU A 141 -13.75 -10.49 -3.50
C GLU A 141 -14.17 -9.04 -3.78
N GLU A 142 -15.37 -8.84 -4.31
CA GLU A 142 -15.93 -7.50 -4.54
C GLU A 142 -16.56 -6.98 -3.24
N ARG A 143 -15.81 -6.22 -2.46
CA ARG A 143 -16.25 -5.65 -1.18
C ARG A 143 -15.83 -4.21 -1.01
N ILE A 144 -16.72 -3.43 -0.40
CA ILE A 144 -16.43 -2.04 -0.04
C ILE A 144 -15.72 -2.01 1.31
N PHE A 145 -14.56 -1.37 1.36
CA PHE A 145 -13.90 -1.12 2.63
C PHE A 145 -14.47 0.12 3.32
N ILE A 146 -14.87 -0.03 4.59
CA ILE A 146 -15.28 1.09 5.44
C ILE A 146 -14.51 0.97 6.74
N PRO A 147 -13.63 1.93 7.07
CA PRO A 147 -12.89 1.90 8.32
C PRO A 147 -13.85 1.78 9.52
N ARG A 148 -13.53 0.91 10.48
CA ARG A 148 -14.36 0.66 11.66
C ARG A 148 -14.83 1.95 12.39
N PRO A 149 -13.99 2.97 12.62
CA PRO A 149 -14.45 4.23 13.23
C PRO A 149 -15.55 4.95 12.44
N PHE A 150 -15.61 4.76 11.12
CA PHE A 150 -16.71 5.27 10.28
C PHE A 150 -17.93 4.36 10.35
N ALA A 151 -17.74 3.04 10.30
CA ALA A 151 -18.84 2.08 10.44
C ALA A 151 -19.58 2.25 11.78
N ASP A 152 -18.84 2.49 12.88
CA ASP A 152 -19.39 2.64 14.23
C ASP A 152 -20.31 3.88 14.39
N VAL A 153 -20.13 4.91 13.56
CA VAL A 153 -20.94 6.16 13.59
C VAL A 153 -21.99 6.22 12.49
N LEU A 154 -22.07 5.20 11.64
CA LEU A 154 -23.05 5.10 10.57
C LEU A 154 -24.27 4.29 11.04
N ASP A 155 -25.38 4.98 11.29
CA ASP A 155 -26.65 4.34 11.68
C ASP A 155 -27.35 3.56 10.54
N GLN A 156 -26.84 3.63 9.31
CA GLN A 156 -27.53 3.14 8.12
C GLN A 156 -26.95 1.83 7.60
N GLU A 157 -27.82 0.87 7.29
CA GLU A 157 -27.46 -0.25 6.43
C GLU A 157 -27.08 0.27 5.04
N ILE A 158 -25.84 0.02 4.63
CA ILE A 158 -25.24 0.58 3.40
C ILE A 158 -25.74 -0.18 2.16
N GLY A 159 -26.48 -1.27 2.36
CA GLY A 159 -27.12 -2.06 1.30
C GLY A 159 -26.14 -2.85 0.42
N VAL A 160 -24.89 -2.97 0.85
CA VAL A 160 -23.79 -3.62 0.15
C VAL A 160 -22.92 -4.37 1.15
N GLU A 161 -22.22 -5.41 0.68
CA GLU A 161 -21.26 -6.13 1.50
C GLU A 161 -20.05 -5.24 1.79
N ILE A 162 -19.77 -5.03 3.08
CA ILE A 162 -18.68 -4.18 3.54
C ILE A 162 -17.65 -5.00 4.31
N HIS A 163 -16.42 -4.50 4.35
CA HIS A 163 -15.35 -5.02 5.20
C HIS A 163 -14.82 -3.90 6.10
N THR A 164 -14.69 -4.16 7.40
CA THR A 164 -14.30 -3.16 8.42
C THR A 164 -12.85 -3.26 8.89
N GLY A 165 -12.12 -4.25 8.40
CA GLY A 165 -10.69 -4.46 8.69
C GLY A 165 -10.43 -5.52 9.75
N ASP A 166 -11.41 -6.35 10.07
CA ASP A 166 -11.28 -7.47 11.00
C ASP A 166 -10.53 -8.64 10.34
N PHE A 167 -9.22 -8.48 10.17
CA PHE A 167 -8.33 -9.49 9.61
C PHE A 167 -7.80 -10.44 10.70
N PRO A 168 -7.49 -11.70 10.37
CA PRO A 168 -6.82 -12.61 11.30
C PRO A 168 -5.50 -12.05 11.84
N ASP A 169 -5.13 -12.48 13.05
CA ASP A 169 -3.86 -12.10 13.67
C ASP A 169 -2.67 -12.40 12.75
N ASN A 170 -1.71 -11.47 12.73
CA ASN A 170 -0.49 -11.52 11.92
C ASN A 170 -0.68 -11.44 10.40
N THR A 171 -1.89 -11.22 9.90
CA THR A 171 -2.13 -10.98 8.46
C THR A 171 -1.24 -9.83 7.96
N PHE A 172 -0.62 -10.00 6.80
CA PHE A 172 0.15 -8.94 6.15
C PHE A 172 -0.75 -8.11 5.21
N ILE A 173 -0.86 -6.81 5.44
CA ILE A 173 -1.68 -5.91 4.62
C ILE A 173 -0.85 -5.36 3.46
N ILE A 174 -1.34 -5.50 2.24
CA ILE A 174 -0.84 -4.81 1.05
C ILE A 174 -1.84 -3.71 0.72
N SER A 175 -1.32 -2.52 0.45
CA SER A 175 -2.08 -1.34 0.03
C SER A 175 -1.30 -0.69 -1.12
N ASP A 176 -1.30 -1.37 -2.26
CA ASP A 176 -0.68 -0.87 -3.49
C ASP A 176 -1.67 0.04 -4.23
N HIS A 177 -1.30 1.31 -4.44
CA HIS A 177 -2.15 2.26 -5.14
C HIS A 177 -3.59 2.39 -4.58
N ALA A 178 -3.79 2.13 -3.28
CA ALA A 178 -5.13 1.99 -2.68
C ALA A 178 -5.87 3.30 -2.40
N ASP A 179 -5.59 4.36 -3.17
CA ASP A 179 -6.22 5.68 -3.10
C ASP A 179 -6.46 6.19 -1.67
N GLU A 180 -7.75 6.30 -1.27
CA GLU A 180 -8.17 6.79 0.03
C GLU A 180 -7.65 5.96 1.22
N LEU A 181 -7.24 4.72 1.01
CA LEU A 181 -6.79 3.80 2.07
C LEU A 181 -5.33 4.02 2.50
N THR A 182 -4.57 4.80 1.75
CA THR A 182 -3.13 5.03 2.00
C THR A 182 -2.85 5.50 3.44
N VAL A 183 -3.62 6.48 3.92
CA VAL A 183 -3.46 7.05 5.27
C VAL A 183 -4.16 6.18 6.32
N TRP A 184 -5.22 5.48 5.92
CA TRP A 184 -5.91 4.53 6.79
C TRP A 184 -5.08 3.28 7.11
N THR A 185 -4.15 2.87 6.26
CA THR A 185 -3.44 1.60 6.41
C THR A 185 -2.77 1.38 7.77
N PRO A 186 -1.95 2.29 8.32
CA PRO A 186 -1.41 2.12 9.67
C PRO A 186 -2.50 2.08 10.75
N ILE A 187 -3.58 2.85 10.59
CA ILE A 187 -4.71 2.85 11.52
C ILE A 187 -5.45 1.50 11.48
N MET A 188 -5.73 0.98 10.28
CA MET A 188 -6.37 -0.33 10.08
C MET A 188 -5.53 -1.45 10.68
N ALA A 189 -4.23 -1.45 10.42
CA ALA A 189 -3.31 -2.43 10.96
C ALA A 189 -3.30 -2.46 12.50
N ALA A 190 -3.37 -1.28 13.13
CA ALA A 190 -3.45 -1.15 14.58
C ALA A 190 -4.84 -1.47 15.14
N LEU A 191 -5.92 -1.11 14.45
CA LEU A 191 -7.29 -1.46 14.85
C LEU A 191 -7.54 -2.97 14.82
N ALA A 192 -7.03 -3.65 13.80
CA ALA A 192 -7.21 -5.10 13.64
C ALA A 192 -6.58 -5.90 14.79
N SER A 193 -5.44 -5.43 15.33
CA SER A 193 -4.81 -6.04 16.50
C SER A 193 -4.10 -4.97 17.35
N PRO A 194 -4.80 -4.30 18.29
CA PRO A 194 -4.23 -3.15 19.04
C PRO A 194 -3.03 -3.51 19.89
N SER A 195 -2.96 -4.74 20.39
CA SER A 195 -1.85 -5.23 21.21
C SER A 195 -0.67 -5.74 20.38
N SER A 196 -0.87 -5.99 19.07
CA SER A 196 0.16 -6.48 18.15
C SER A 196 -0.17 -6.08 16.70
N PRO A 197 -0.06 -4.78 16.36
CA PRO A 197 -0.55 -4.24 15.09
C PRO A 197 -0.04 -5.00 13.86
N LEU A 198 -0.92 -5.26 12.88
CA LEU A 198 -0.60 -6.05 11.69
C LEU A 198 0.54 -5.44 10.87
N SER A 199 1.38 -6.27 10.25
CA SER A 199 2.38 -5.76 9.31
C SER A 199 1.73 -5.28 8.02
N PHE A 200 2.32 -4.26 7.40
CA PHE A 200 1.79 -3.73 6.15
C PHE A 200 2.87 -3.29 5.17
N PHE A 201 2.47 -3.16 3.90
CA PHE A 201 3.23 -2.56 2.82
C PHE A 201 2.32 -1.61 2.02
N VAL A 202 2.67 -0.33 1.96
CA VAL A 202 1.87 0.71 1.31
C VAL A 202 2.70 1.37 0.21
N VAL A 203 2.12 1.52 -0.98
CA VAL A 203 2.66 2.36 -2.06
C VAL A 203 1.74 3.58 -2.25
N PRO A 204 2.10 4.76 -1.73
CA PRO A 204 1.26 5.95 -1.83
C PRO A 204 1.11 6.41 -3.29
N CYS A 205 -0.11 6.75 -3.71
CA CYS A 205 -0.41 7.16 -5.08
C CYS A 205 -1.25 8.44 -5.20
N CYS A 206 -2.36 8.52 -4.47
CA CYS A 206 -3.37 9.56 -4.57
C CYS A 206 -3.54 10.22 -3.20
N SER A 207 -3.33 11.54 -3.16
CA SER A 207 -3.39 12.28 -1.90
C SER A 207 -4.83 12.61 -1.53
N ARG A 208 -5.33 11.92 -0.50
CA ARG A 208 -6.71 12.00 0.00
C ARG A 208 -6.72 12.22 1.51
N SER A 209 -7.74 12.92 2.03
CA SER A 209 -8.01 13.00 3.47
C SER A 209 -8.58 11.69 4.00
N LEU A 210 -8.71 11.52 5.32
CA LEU A 210 -9.37 10.35 5.91
C LEU A 210 -10.84 10.24 5.47
N ALA A 211 -11.54 11.35 5.21
CA ALA A 211 -12.88 11.35 4.62
C ALA A 211 -12.90 10.99 3.12
N GLY A 212 -11.73 10.71 2.54
CA GLY A 212 -11.58 10.37 1.14
C GLY A 212 -11.69 11.57 0.20
N SER A 213 -11.58 12.81 0.67
CA SER A 213 -11.56 14.00 -0.21
C SER A 213 -10.17 14.27 -0.77
N SER A 214 -10.08 14.84 -1.98
CA SER A 214 -8.78 15.28 -2.53
C SER A 214 -8.15 16.26 -1.56
N TYR A 215 -6.94 15.97 -1.10
CA TYR A 215 -6.29 16.77 -0.07
C TYR A 215 -4.79 16.80 -0.31
N ARG A 216 -4.20 17.98 -0.22
CA ARG A 216 -2.75 18.16 -0.38
C ARG A 216 -2.12 18.35 1.00
N TYR A 217 -1.40 17.33 1.45
CA TYR A 217 -0.64 17.42 2.69
C TYR A 217 0.52 18.41 2.54
N PRO A 218 0.85 19.19 3.60
CA PRO A 218 2.00 20.07 3.57
C PRO A 218 3.30 19.25 3.52
N PRO A 219 4.36 19.77 2.88
CA PRO A 219 5.66 19.11 2.86
C PRO A 219 6.24 19.02 4.29
N PRO A 220 7.08 18.00 4.56
CA PRO A 220 7.78 17.89 5.84
C PRO A 220 8.63 19.12 6.11
N LYS A 221 8.63 19.61 7.35
CA LYS A 221 9.51 20.73 7.75
C LYS A 221 10.99 20.31 7.61
N SER A 222 11.81 21.16 7.01
CA SER A 222 13.25 20.94 6.94
C SER A 222 13.87 21.01 8.34
N ALA A 223 14.99 20.31 8.55
CA ALA A 223 15.68 20.31 9.84
C ALA A 223 16.18 21.71 10.27
N ASP A 224 16.33 22.64 9.33
CA ASP A 224 16.80 24.01 9.58
C ASP A 224 15.72 24.93 10.20
N ASP A 225 14.44 24.58 10.14
CA ASP A 225 13.33 25.40 10.66
C ASP A 225 13.04 25.19 12.16
N LYS A 226 13.78 24.32 12.85
CA LYS A 226 13.53 23.99 14.27
C LYS A 226 13.90 25.11 15.26
N ASN A 227 14.50 26.21 14.82
CA ASN A 227 14.95 27.32 15.69
C ASN A 227 14.06 28.59 15.64
N GLY A 228 12.93 28.58 14.94
CA GLY A 228 12.01 29.72 14.88
C GLY A 228 10.78 29.56 15.78
N ALA A 229 10.81 30.12 16.99
CA ALA A 229 9.60 30.33 17.78
C ALA A 229 8.74 31.41 17.11
N GLY A 230 7.74 30.99 16.32
CA GLY A 230 6.83 31.90 15.63
C GLY A 230 5.54 31.21 15.21
N LYS A 231 4.42 31.78 15.65
CA LYS A 231 3.03 31.42 15.34
C LYS A 231 2.86 31.23 13.81
N VAL A 232 2.66 29.98 13.36
CA VAL A 232 2.65 29.66 11.92
C VAL A 232 1.26 29.87 11.34
N VAL A 233 1.12 30.91 10.51
CA VAL A 233 0.03 31.01 9.52
C VAL A 233 0.39 30.07 8.38
N TYR A 234 -0.46 29.09 8.11
CA TYR A 234 -0.27 28.14 7.01
C TYR A 234 -0.43 28.87 5.67
N ALA A 235 0.69 29.27 5.06
CA ALA A 235 0.72 29.64 3.66
C ALA A 235 0.64 28.35 2.84
N ILE A 236 -0.52 28.10 2.26
CA ILE A 236 -0.71 27.07 1.23
C ILE A 236 0.07 27.54 0.01
N GLU A 237 1.33 27.12 -0.13
CA GLU A 237 2.02 27.22 -1.42
C GLU A 237 1.32 26.26 -2.37
N GLN A 238 0.38 26.81 -3.15
CA GLN A 238 -0.04 26.20 -4.39
C GLN A 238 1.22 26.02 -5.23
N ASP A 239 1.58 24.78 -5.60
CA ASP A 239 2.34 24.60 -6.84
C ASP A 239 1.47 25.19 -7.93
N SER A 240 1.72 26.45 -8.24
CA SER A 240 1.19 27.10 -9.40
C SER A 240 1.78 26.33 -10.58
N GLN A 241 0.94 25.55 -11.28
CA GLN A 241 1.31 25.16 -12.62
C GLN A 241 1.71 26.44 -13.35
N PRO A 242 2.89 26.48 -14.01
CA PRO A 242 3.26 27.65 -14.77
C PRO A 242 2.14 27.91 -15.79
N VAL A 243 1.55 29.11 -15.71
CA VAL A 243 0.47 29.58 -16.61
C VAL A 243 0.90 29.48 -18.09
N SER A 244 2.22 29.48 -18.32
CA SER A 244 2.85 29.14 -19.58
C SER A 244 3.05 27.62 -19.68
N GLY A 245 2.41 26.99 -20.67
CA GLY A 245 2.64 25.59 -21.07
C GLY A 245 4.04 25.33 -21.63
N ASP A 246 5.08 25.86 -21.00
CA ASP A 246 6.48 25.64 -21.36
C ASP A 246 6.86 24.19 -21.04
N LEU A 247 6.85 23.38 -22.10
CA LEU A 247 7.24 21.97 -22.06
C LEU A 247 8.64 21.76 -21.46
N ARG A 248 9.54 22.75 -21.52
CA ARG A 248 10.88 22.63 -20.93
C ARG A 248 10.83 22.75 -19.41
N ALA A 249 10.06 23.70 -18.88
CA ALA A 249 9.86 23.85 -17.43
C ALA A 249 9.14 22.63 -16.83
N LEU A 250 8.10 22.14 -17.50
CA LEU A 250 7.38 20.92 -17.09
C LEU A 250 8.28 19.67 -17.11
N ARG A 251 9.17 19.55 -18.10
CA ARG A 251 10.17 18.47 -18.14
C ARG A 251 11.19 18.59 -17.02
N ALA A 252 11.63 19.80 -16.69
CA ALA A 252 12.58 20.03 -15.59
C ALA A 252 11.97 19.67 -14.22
N ILE A 253 10.71 20.04 -13.99
CA ILE A 253 9.94 19.63 -12.79
C ILE A 253 9.85 18.10 -12.74
N LYS A 254 9.39 17.47 -13.82
CA LYS A 254 9.26 16.00 -13.90
C LYS A 254 10.59 15.25 -13.78
N MET A 255 11.70 15.86 -14.17
CA MET A 255 13.04 15.30 -13.95
C MET A 255 13.50 15.47 -12.50
N LYS A 256 13.14 16.59 -11.84
CA LYS A 256 13.43 16.80 -10.42
C LYS A 256 12.61 15.87 -9.53
N GLU A 257 11.34 15.61 -9.86
CA GLU A 257 10.52 14.60 -9.17
C GLU A 257 11.09 13.17 -9.27
N LYS A 258 11.93 12.90 -10.27
CA LYS A 258 12.69 11.65 -10.41
C LYS A 258 13.98 11.62 -9.57
N THR A 259 14.21 12.59 -8.69
CA THR A 259 15.23 12.49 -7.65
C THR A 259 14.56 12.20 -6.31
N GLU A 260 15.26 11.52 -5.40
CA GLU A 260 14.73 11.26 -4.04
C GLU A 260 14.34 12.57 -3.33
N SER A 261 15.17 13.61 -3.47
CA SER A 261 14.90 14.94 -2.91
C SER A 261 13.69 15.63 -3.53
N GLY A 262 13.45 15.47 -4.84
CA GLY A 262 12.25 16.01 -5.48
C GLY A 262 11.00 15.22 -5.12
N PHE A 263 11.09 13.89 -5.03
CA PHE A 263 9.99 13.03 -4.60
C PHE A 263 9.53 13.39 -3.17
N LEU A 264 10.46 13.58 -2.23
CA LEU A 264 10.13 13.96 -0.85
C LEU A 264 9.37 15.29 -0.74
N ASN A 265 9.58 16.21 -1.67
CA ASN A 265 8.86 17.49 -1.73
C ASN A 265 7.59 17.44 -2.60
N SER A 266 7.30 16.30 -3.23
CA SER A 266 6.11 16.12 -4.06
C SER A 266 4.84 15.92 -3.21
N MET A 267 3.69 15.94 -3.88
CA MET A 267 2.42 15.55 -3.25
C MET A 267 2.48 14.14 -2.65
N ILE A 268 3.09 13.19 -3.36
CA ILE A 268 3.21 11.79 -2.91
C ILE A 268 4.20 11.69 -1.74
N GLY A 269 5.29 12.46 -1.76
CA GLY A 269 6.23 12.54 -0.64
C GLY A 269 5.58 13.11 0.64
N SER A 270 4.73 14.12 0.49
CA SER A 270 3.98 14.71 1.60
C SER A 270 2.93 13.73 2.15
N LEU A 271 2.26 12.99 1.26
CA LEU A 271 1.34 11.90 1.64
C LEU A 271 2.07 10.79 2.41
N ALA A 272 3.22 10.34 1.91
CA ALA A 272 4.05 9.33 2.58
C ALA A 272 4.48 9.79 3.98
N ALA A 273 4.95 11.03 4.09
CA ALA A 273 5.32 11.62 5.38
C ALA A 273 4.13 11.72 6.35
N LYS A 274 2.93 12.06 5.85
CA LYS A 274 1.73 12.05 6.67
C LYS A 274 1.38 10.65 7.16
N THR A 275 1.41 9.65 6.30
CA THR A 275 1.13 8.25 6.67
C THR A 275 2.12 7.77 7.75
N MET A 276 3.40 8.12 7.63
CA MET A 276 4.40 7.83 8.66
C MET A 276 4.11 8.56 9.98
N SER A 277 3.79 9.86 9.94
CA SER A 277 3.44 10.64 11.14
C SER A 277 2.25 10.02 11.89
N ILE A 278 1.21 9.62 11.18
CA ILE A 278 0.04 8.96 11.79
C ILE A 278 0.44 7.64 12.44
N ALA A 279 1.28 6.85 11.78
CA ALA A 279 1.77 5.60 12.35
C ALA A 279 2.58 5.85 13.63
N GLU A 280 3.49 6.83 13.63
CA GLU A 280 4.27 7.22 14.81
C GLU A 280 3.36 7.67 15.98
N GLU A 281 2.34 8.50 15.70
CA GLU A 281 1.37 8.99 16.70
C GLU A 281 0.65 7.83 17.42
N ILE A 282 0.23 6.80 16.67
CA ILE A 282 -0.43 5.61 17.22
C ILE A 282 0.55 4.56 17.78
N GLY A 283 1.86 4.84 17.76
CA GLY A 283 2.90 3.98 18.33
C GLY A 283 3.37 2.84 17.42
N PHE A 284 3.22 3.03 16.11
CA PHE A 284 3.53 2.04 15.08
C PHE A 284 4.82 2.43 14.35
N ASP A 285 5.79 1.52 14.32
CA ASP A 285 7.07 1.71 13.62
C ASP A 285 6.93 1.48 12.11
N VAL A 286 7.41 2.45 11.32
CA VAL A 286 7.32 2.45 9.86
C VAL A 286 8.67 2.76 9.23
N GLU A 287 9.10 1.85 8.37
CA GLU A 287 10.29 1.99 7.55
C GLU A 287 9.89 2.45 6.14
N LYS A 288 10.81 3.08 5.42
CA LYS A 288 10.62 3.43 4.01
C LYS A 288 11.61 2.68 3.14
N THR A 289 11.17 2.22 1.98
CA THR A 289 12.03 1.66 0.95
C THR A 289 11.73 2.30 -0.39
N TRP A 290 12.75 2.42 -1.24
CA TRP A 290 12.59 2.97 -2.58
C TRP A 290 12.27 1.86 -3.56
N LEU A 291 11.15 2.00 -4.27
CA LEU A 291 10.78 1.10 -5.36
C LEU A 291 11.18 1.72 -6.69
N ARG A 292 12.03 1.02 -7.43
CA ARG A 292 12.35 1.38 -8.81
C ARG A 292 11.53 0.51 -9.74
N THR A 293 10.44 1.06 -10.27
CA THR A 293 9.63 0.41 -11.30
C THR A 293 9.98 0.95 -12.68
N PRO A 294 9.57 0.29 -13.78
CA PRO A 294 9.90 0.72 -15.13
C PRO A 294 9.38 2.14 -15.44
N GLY A 295 10.23 3.16 -15.28
CA GLY A 295 9.93 4.54 -15.65
C GLY A 295 9.52 5.48 -14.51
N ALA A 296 9.44 4.98 -13.27
CA ALA A 296 9.12 5.77 -12.08
C ALA A 296 10.00 5.40 -10.87
N ILE A 297 10.21 6.38 -9.99
CA ILE A 297 10.73 6.14 -8.64
C ILE A 297 9.53 6.32 -7.72
N ASN A 298 9.19 5.24 -7.02
CA ASN A 298 8.16 5.22 -6.00
C ASN A 298 8.81 4.97 -4.65
N MET A 299 8.07 5.25 -3.59
CA MET A 299 8.45 4.91 -2.23
C MET A 299 7.37 3.98 -1.68
N ALA A 300 7.80 2.93 -0.98
CA ALA A 300 6.91 2.13 -0.17
C ALA A 300 7.18 2.35 1.31
N LEU A 301 6.11 2.27 2.10
CA LEU A 301 6.15 2.29 3.55
C LEU A 301 5.91 0.88 4.07
N ILE A 302 6.78 0.40 4.95
CA ILE A 302 6.72 -0.94 5.52
C ILE A 302 6.47 -0.82 7.01
N GLY A 303 5.33 -1.31 7.46
CA GLY A 303 4.95 -1.32 8.86
C GLY A 303 5.33 -2.62 9.57
N GLY A 304 5.96 -2.51 10.74
CA GLY A 304 6.06 -3.61 11.71
C GLY A 304 7.09 -4.68 11.36
N ARG A 305 7.91 -4.45 10.32
CA ARG A 305 8.94 -5.39 9.86
C ARG A 305 9.92 -5.74 10.99
N GLN A 306 10.54 -4.75 11.63
CA GLN A 306 11.52 -5.01 12.71
C GLN A 306 10.91 -5.76 13.90
N ARG A 307 9.65 -5.47 14.23
CA ARG A 307 8.93 -6.15 15.31
C ARG A 307 8.69 -7.60 14.94
N VAL A 308 8.08 -7.85 13.78
CA VAL A 308 7.78 -9.20 13.30
C VAL A 308 9.04 -10.03 13.10
N THR A 309 10.09 -9.50 12.46
CA THR A 309 11.36 -10.21 12.30
C THR A 309 11.94 -10.63 13.65
N ARG A 310 11.90 -9.75 14.67
CA ARG A 310 12.37 -10.10 16.02
C ARG A 310 11.49 -11.16 16.69
N GLU A 311 10.17 -11.00 16.67
CA GLU A 311 9.23 -11.94 17.29
C GLU A 311 9.30 -13.32 16.64
N TRP A 312 9.44 -13.36 15.32
CA TRP A 312 9.53 -14.57 14.52
C TRP A 312 10.86 -15.31 14.75
N LEU A 313 11.97 -14.57 14.85
CA LEU A 313 13.27 -15.15 15.22
C LEU A 313 13.31 -15.63 16.67
N GLN A 314 12.57 -14.97 17.57
CA GLN A 314 12.59 -15.26 19.01
C GLN A 314 11.53 -16.29 19.45
N ASN A 315 10.74 -16.84 18.51
CA ASN A 315 9.73 -17.89 18.71
C ASN A 315 8.93 -17.76 20.02
N SER A 316 8.51 -16.53 20.32
CA SER A 316 7.92 -16.21 21.61
C SER A 316 6.43 -16.46 21.55
N GLY A 317 6.02 -17.67 21.95
CA GLY A 317 4.62 -17.97 22.27
C GLY A 317 4.12 -16.94 23.28
N SER A 318 3.31 -16.00 22.81
CA SER A 318 2.79 -14.91 23.63
C SER A 318 1.83 -15.48 24.67
N ARG A 319 2.23 -15.45 25.94
CA ARG A 319 1.29 -15.58 27.07
C ARG A 319 0.47 -14.30 27.14
N ASP A 320 -0.84 -14.47 27.02
CA ASP A 320 -1.83 -13.42 27.27
C ASP A 320 -1.65 -12.87 28.68
N SER A 321 -1.22 -11.61 28.78
CA SER A 321 -1.02 -10.91 30.05
C SER A 321 -1.88 -9.66 30.10
N GLN A 322 -2.33 -9.27 31.30
CA GLN A 322 -3.09 -8.04 31.51
C GLN A 322 -2.40 -6.81 30.89
N THR A 323 -1.06 -6.81 30.88
CA THR A 323 -0.22 -5.78 30.27
C THR A 323 -0.47 -5.59 28.76
N LYS A 324 -0.82 -6.65 28.02
CA LYS A 324 -1.13 -6.53 26.58
C LYS A 324 -2.48 -5.85 26.32
N ARG A 325 -3.46 -6.11 27.19
CA ARG A 325 -4.78 -5.46 27.12
C ARG A 325 -4.67 -3.97 27.42
N ASP A 326 -3.97 -3.61 28.50
CA ASP A 326 -3.76 -2.20 28.86
C ASP A 326 -3.01 -1.43 27.75
N GLN A 327 -2.06 -2.07 27.06
CA GLN A 327 -1.40 -1.50 25.89
C GLN A 327 -2.35 -1.33 24.69
N GLY A 328 -3.20 -2.31 24.43
CA GLY A 328 -4.20 -2.26 23.37
C GLY A 328 -5.19 -1.10 23.57
N ASP A 329 -5.67 -0.88 24.79
CA ASP A 329 -6.58 0.22 25.12
C ASP A 329 -5.94 1.60 24.91
N VAL A 330 -4.65 1.74 25.23
CA VAL A 330 -3.89 2.98 24.96
C VAL A 330 -3.76 3.23 23.46
N VAL A 331 -3.48 2.19 22.67
CA VAL A 331 -3.41 2.28 21.21
C VAL A 331 -4.76 2.66 20.61
N LEU A 332 -5.85 2.02 21.05
CA LEU A 332 -7.21 2.34 20.62
C LEU A 332 -7.57 3.80 20.91
N LYS A 333 -7.22 4.30 22.10
CA LYS A 333 -7.45 5.71 22.45
C LYS A 333 -6.71 6.66 21.51
N LYS A 334 -5.42 6.41 21.25
CA LYS A 334 -4.62 7.20 20.32
C LYS A 334 -5.19 7.17 18.90
N ILE A 335 -5.64 6.01 18.44
CA ILE A 335 -6.28 5.87 17.13
C ILE A 335 -7.50 6.78 17.05
N MET A 336 -8.38 6.74 18.05
CA MET A 336 -9.59 7.58 18.05
C MET A 336 -9.24 9.07 18.09
N GLU A 337 -8.27 9.49 18.90
CA GLU A 337 -7.78 10.88 18.93
C GLU A 337 -7.27 11.34 17.55
N VAL A 338 -6.50 10.50 16.86
CA VAL A 338 -6.00 10.79 15.51
C VAL A 338 -7.14 10.87 14.50
N VAL A 339 -8.08 9.92 14.52
CA VAL A 339 -9.24 9.90 13.62
C VAL A 339 -10.10 11.14 13.81
N GLU A 340 -10.42 11.51 15.06
CA GLU A 340 -11.19 12.71 15.38
C GLU A 340 -10.48 13.98 14.91
N HIS A 341 -9.18 14.11 15.21
CA HIS A 341 -8.39 15.26 14.80
C HIS A 341 -8.31 15.39 13.27
N GLU A 342 -8.03 14.30 12.55
CA GLU A 342 -7.98 14.34 11.09
C GLU A 342 -9.34 14.61 10.46
N CYS A 343 -10.44 14.06 11.01
CA CYS A 343 -11.79 14.28 10.52
C CYS A 343 -12.36 15.67 10.90
N SER A 344 -11.77 16.36 11.88
CA SER A 344 -12.22 17.71 12.28
C SER A 344 -12.24 18.71 11.10
N ARG A 345 -11.32 18.55 10.15
CA ARG A 345 -11.26 19.39 8.92
C ARG A 345 -12.44 19.15 7.98
N ASP A 346 -13.02 17.96 8.04
CA ASP A 346 -14.14 17.52 7.21
C ASP A 346 -15.49 17.70 7.95
N GLY A 347 -15.49 18.36 9.11
CA GLY A 347 -16.69 18.59 9.92
C GLY A 347 -16.94 17.57 11.03
N GLY A 348 -15.95 16.73 11.35
CA GLY A 348 -16.02 15.68 12.38
C GLY A 348 -16.24 14.28 11.80
N ILE A 349 -16.14 13.26 12.66
CA ILE A 349 -16.15 11.85 12.24
C ILE A 349 -17.45 11.44 11.53
N GLU A 350 -18.60 11.92 12.00
CA GLU A 350 -19.91 11.61 11.39
C GLU A 350 -20.04 12.16 9.96
N VAL A 351 -19.55 13.39 9.73
CA VAL A 351 -19.58 14.02 8.41
C VAL A 351 -18.59 13.32 7.48
N ALA A 352 -17.38 13.03 7.98
CA ALA A 352 -16.36 12.30 7.24
C ALA A 352 -16.84 10.89 6.82
N ALA A 353 -17.54 10.17 7.71
CA ALA A 353 -18.11 8.86 7.42
C ALA A 353 -19.21 8.92 6.34
N LYS A 354 -20.08 9.93 6.37
CA LYS A 354 -21.09 10.14 5.32
C LYS A 354 -20.45 10.45 3.97
N LEU A 355 -19.44 11.33 3.94
CA LEU A 355 -18.67 11.64 2.73
C LEU A 355 -17.97 10.40 2.16
N TRP A 356 -17.44 9.53 3.02
CA TRP A 356 -16.85 8.26 2.61
C TRP A 356 -17.88 7.39 1.88
N VAL A 357 -19.04 7.16 2.50
CA VAL A 357 -20.10 6.31 1.92
C VAL A 357 -20.63 6.87 0.60
N GLU A 358 -20.86 8.19 0.51
CA GLU A 358 -21.32 8.84 -0.72
C GLU A 358 -20.34 8.62 -1.88
N ARG A 359 -19.04 8.71 -1.59
CA ARG A 359 -17.99 8.42 -2.57
C ARG A 359 -17.98 6.97 -2.99
N THR A 360 -18.04 6.05 -2.04
CA THR A 360 -17.98 4.63 -2.37
C THR A 360 -19.19 4.19 -3.18
N LYS A 361 -20.38 4.75 -2.91
CA LYS A 361 -21.57 4.56 -3.76
C LYS A 361 -21.36 5.09 -5.19
N SER A 362 -20.71 6.25 -5.33
CA SER A 362 -20.39 6.84 -6.64
C SER A 362 -19.42 5.99 -7.46
N LEU A 363 -18.42 5.36 -6.81
CA LEU A 363 -17.46 4.47 -7.48
C LEU A 363 -18.17 3.28 -8.16
N ARG A 364 -19.15 2.67 -7.48
CA ARG A 364 -19.95 1.58 -8.06
C ARG A 364 -20.85 2.05 -9.20
N GLN A 365 -21.53 3.19 -9.04
CA GLN A 365 -22.44 3.71 -10.07
C GLN A 365 -21.71 4.16 -11.34
N GLY A 366 -20.57 4.82 -11.20
CA GLY A 366 -19.76 5.30 -12.32
C GLY A 366 -19.26 4.17 -13.24
N GLN A 367 -18.95 3.00 -12.68
CA GLN A 367 -18.51 1.84 -13.46
C GLN A 367 -19.68 0.97 -13.96
N GLY A 368 -20.82 0.93 -13.24
CA GLY A 368 -22.04 0.26 -13.71
C GLY A 368 -22.61 0.85 -15.01
N ILE A 369 -22.51 2.18 -15.18
CA ILE A 369 -22.89 2.86 -16.44
C ILE A 369 -21.95 2.48 -17.58
N MET A 370 -20.66 2.23 -17.32
CA MET A 370 -19.70 1.78 -18.33
C MET A 370 -19.87 0.31 -18.71
N HIS A 371 -20.39 -0.53 -17.81
CA HIS A 371 -20.72 -1.93 -18.11
C HIS A 371 -21.98 -2.09 -18.97
N LEU A 372 -22.93 -1.15 -18.91
CA LEU A 372 -24.14 -1.14 -19.75
C LEU A 372 -23.94 -0.46 -21.11
N ALA A 373 -22.80 0.20 -21.33
CA ALA A 373 -22.49 0.93 -22.55
C ALA A 373 -21.62 0.14 -23.56
N ASN A 374 -21.39 -1.16 -23.34
CA ASN A 374 -20.64 -2.03 -24.26
C ASN A 374 -21.47 -3.21 -24.75
#